data_AF-A0A2W4T7Q4-F1
#
_entry.id   AF-A0A2W4T7Q4-F1
#
_cell.length_a   1.000
_cell.length_b   1.000
_cell.length_c   1.000
_cell.angle_alpha   90.00
_cell.angle_beta   90.00
_cell.angle_gamma   90.00
#
_symmetry.space_group_name_H-M   'P 1'
#
loop_
_entity.id
_entity.type
_entity.pdbx_description
1 polymer ?
#
loop_
_entity_poly.entity_id
_entity_poly.type
_entity_poly.pdbx_seq_one_letter_code
_entity_poly.pdbx_strand_id
1 'polypeptide(L)'
;PAWDMTEELMWKEFPDEIRQEIMEKGVWLRPSAYGEPYPITRGLIEDGRRHLLGRRPWDPGRPIHILHGQQDVDVPWEHTLELERFLTGGWTRVTAVPDGDHRLSRPEDLQLLFSVLEKLISDVAE
;
A
#
# COMPACT_ATOMS: atom_id res chain seq x y z
N PRO A 1 -1.05 2.39 3.07
CA PRO A 1 -0.05 1.58 2.34
C PRO A 1 -0.62 0.20 1.97
N ALA A 2 -0.33 -0.33 0.79
CA ALA A 2 -0.76 -1.66 0.33
C ALA A 2 0.29 -2.74 0.65
N TRP A 3 0.48 -3.05 1.93
CA TRP A 3 1.63 -3.83 2.42
C TRP A 3 1.54 -5.34 2.15
N ASP A 4 0.35 -5.85 1.83
CA ASP A 4 0.07 -7.23 1.42
C ASP A 4 -0.73 -7.29 0.10
N MET A 5 -0.60 -6.24 -0.72
CA MET A 5 -1.39 -5.95 -1.94
C MET A 5 -1.68 -7.18 -2.81
N THR A 6 -0.65 -7.97 -3.13
CA THR A 6 -0.76 -9.09 -4.06
C THR A 6 -1.70 -10.19 -3.56
N GLU A 7 -1.87 -10.30 -2.24
CA GLU A 7 -2.75 -11.30 -1.64
C GLU A 7 -4.12 -10.69 -1.29
N GLU A 8 -4.15 -9.65 -0.47
CA GLU A 8 -5.42 -9.11 0.06
C GLU A 8 -6.17 -8.25 -0.96
N LEU A 9 -5.47 -7.36 -1.67
CA LEU A 9 -6.11 -6.38 -2.58
C LEU A 9 -6.22 -6.88 -4.02
N MET A 10 -5.56 -8.00 -4.33
CA MET A 10 -5.56 -8.59 -5.67
C MET A 10 -6.10 -10.01 -5.64
N TRP A 11 -5.35 -10.96 -5.09
CA TRP A 11 -5.68 -12.37 -5.25
C TRP A 11 -7.05 -12.75 -4.65
N LYS A 12 -7.38 -12.23 -3.47
CA LYS A 12 -8.69 -12.49 -2.83
C LYS A 12 -9.86 -11.83 -3.55
N GLU A 13 -9.62 -10.66 -4.14
CA GLU A 13 -10.63 -9.90 -4.89
C GLU A 13 -10.84 -10.43 -6.32
N PHE A 14 -9.88 -11.19 -6.85
CA PHE A 14 -10.01 -11.77 -8.19
C PHE A 14 -11.06 -12.90 -8.22
N PRO A 15 -12.03 -12.85 -9.16
CA PRO A 15 -12.89 -13.98 -9.49
C PRO A 15 -12.08 -15.24 -9.80
N ASP A 16 -12.71 -16.40 -9.59
CA ASP A 16 -12.07 -17.69 -9.81
C ASP A 16 -11.54 -17.83 -11.24
N GLU A 17 -12.24 -17.28 -12.22
CA GLU A 17 -11.85 -17.33 -13.64
C GLU A 17 -10.54 -16.59 -13.90
N ILE A 18 -10.36 -15.42 -13.27
CA ILE A 18 -9.14 -14.62 -13.38
C ILE A 18 -7.98 -15.34 -12.69
N ARG A 19 -8.22 -15.91 -11.51
CA ARG A 19 -7.22 -16.71 -10.80
C ARG A 19 -6.79 -17.92 -11.63
N GLN A 20 -7.73 -18.65 -12.22
CA GLN A 20 -7.45 -19.76 -13.12
C GLN A 20 -6.63 -19.32 -14.34
N GLU A 21 -7.03 -18.23 -15.00
CA GLU A 21 -6.29 -17.70 -16.15
C GLU A 21 -4.84 -17.36 -15.80
N ILE A 22 -4.60 -16.71 -14.65
CA ILE A 22 -3.24 -16.43 -14.16
C ILE A 22 -2.47 -17.73 -13.91
N MET A 23 -3.09 -18.74 -13.32
CA MET A 23 -2.41 -20.00 -13.00
C MET A 23 -2.08 -20.85 -14.23
N GLU A 24 -2.98 -20.88 -15.21
CA GLU A 24 -2.86 -21.70 -16.42
C GLU A 24 -2.03 -21.01 -17.51
N LYS A 25 -2.30 -19.74 -17.80
CA LYS A 25 -1.63 -18.98 -18.87
C LYS A 25 -0.41 -18.21 -18.38
N GLY A 26 -0.24 -18.09 -17.06
CA GLY A 26 0.86 -17.35 -16.42
C GLY A 26 0.66 -15.83 -16.36
N VAL A 27 -0.39 -15.29 -17.01
CA VAL A 27 -0.67 -13.86 -17.06
C VAL A 27 -2.15 -13.60 -17.34
N TRP A 28 -2.69 -12.55 -16.74
CA TRP A 28 -3.97 -11.94 -17.09
C TRP A 28 -3.77 -10.45 -17.39
N LEU A 29 -4.40 -9.92 -18.44
CA LEU A 29 -4.32 -8.50 -18.79
C LEU A 29 -5.46 -7.75 -18.09
N ARG A 30 -5.15 -7.04 -17.00
CA ARG A 30 -6.10 -6.23 -16.25
C ARG A 30 -6.50 -5.00 -17.07
N PRO A 31 -7.80 -4.76 -17.32
CA PRO A 31 -8.25 -3.53 -17.94
C PRO A 31 -7.80 -2.30 -17.15
N SER A 32 -7.37 -1.25 -17.85
CA SER A 32 -6.94 0.02 -17.25
C SER A 32 -7.94 1.12 -17.56
N ALA A 33 -8.20 1.99 -16.59
CA ALA A 33 -8.99 3.21 -16.81
C ALA A 33 -8.18 4.31 -17.51
N TYR A 34 -6.85 4.16 -17.60
CA TYR A 34 -5.93 5.22 -18.03
C TYR A 34 -5.12 4.86 -19.28
N GLY A 35 -5.40 3.72 -19.93
CA GLY A 35 -4.67 3.29 -21.13
C GLY A 35 -4.85 1.81 -21.46
N GLU A 36 -3.80 1.21 -22.04
CA GLU A 36 -3.79 -0.21 -22.39
C GLU A 36 -3.92 -1.12 -21.15
N PRO A 37 -4.55 -2.30 -21.29
CA PRO A 37 -4.54 -3.31 -20.24
C PRO A 37 -3.11 -3.66 -19.82
N TYR A 38 -2.89 -3.89 -18.53
CA TYR A 38 -1.57 -4.20 -17.99
C TYR A 38 -1.50 -5.63 -17.45
N PRO A 39 -0.33 -6.29 -17.55
CA PRO A 39 -0.19 -7.68 -17.16
C PRO A 39 -0.11 -7.84 -15.64
N ILE A 40 -0.96 -8.72 -15.10
CA ILE A 40 -0.81 -9.35 -13.80
C ILE A 40 -0.27 -10.76 -14.02
N THR A 41 0.98 -10.99 -13.65
CA THR A 41 1.65 -12.28 -13.89
C THR A 41 1.51 -13.20 -12.68
N ARG A 42 1.54 -14.51 -12.95
CA ARG A 42 1.66 -15.53 -11.90
C ARG A 42 2.88 -15.29 -11.03
N GLY A 43 4.00 -14.90 -11.65
CA GLY A 43 5.24 -14.58 -10.96
C GLY A 43 5.08 -13.46 -9.92
N LEU A 44 4.32 -12.39 -10.25
CA LEU A 44 4.02 -11.32 -9.30
C LEU A 44 3.27 -11.84 -8.06
N ILE A 45 2.22 -12.64 -8.26
CA ILE A 45 1.40 -13.17 -7.17
C ILE A 45 2.20 -14.13 -6.30
N GLU A 46 2.89 -15.09 -6.91
CA GLU A 46 3.67 -16.08 -6.18
C GLU A 46 4.88 -15.47 -5.46
N ASP A 47 5.50 -14.43 -6.03
CA ASP A 47 6.59 -13.71 -5.38
C ASP A 47 6.11 -12.85 -4.20
N GLY A 48 4.99 -12.15 -4.37
CA GLY A 48 4.37 -11.38 -3.29
C GLY A 48 4.06 -12.24 -2.07
N ARG A 49 3.53 -13.45 -2.27
CA ARG A 49 3.29 -14.43 -1.19
C ARG A 49 4.52 -14.78 -0.35
N ARG A 50 5.70 -14.77 -0.96
CA ARG A 50 6.97 -15.06 -0.24
C ARG A 50 7.47 -13.87 0.58
N HIS A 51 6.96 -12.68 0.32
CA HIS A 51 7.42 -11.42 0.91
C HIS A 51 6.36 -10.71 1.75
N LEU A 52 5.21 -11.37 2.02
CA LEU A 52 4.19 -10.80 2.89
C LEU A 52 4.79 -10.52 4.27
N LEU A 53 4.62 -9.28 4.75
CA LEU A 53 4.84 -8.97 6.15
C LEU A 53 3.81 -9.78 6.94
N GLY A 54 4.24 -10.52 7.96
CA GLY A 54 3.30 -11.32 8.74
C GLY A 54 2.25 -10.44 9.42
N ARG A 55 1.02 -10.93 9.55
CA ARG A 55 -0.05 -10.37 10.40
C ARG A 55 0.25 -10.58 11.90
N ARG A 56 1.41 -10.10 12.33
CA ARG A 56 1.99 -10.29 13.67
C ARG A 56 2.63 -8.97 14.10
N PRO A 57 2.50 -8.58 15.37
CA PRO A 57 3.19 -7.40 15.87
C PRO A 57 4.71 -7.49 15.65
N TRP A 58 5.33 -6.40 15.19
CA TRP A 58 6.78 -6.27 15.04
C TRP A 58 7.23 -4.84 15.33
N ASP A 59 8.48 -4.68 15.74
CA ASP A 59 9.08 -3.38 16.02
C ASP A 59 9.99 -2.97 14.86
N PRO A 60 9.69 -1.87 14.14
CA PRO A 60 10.56 -1.38 13.07
C PRO A 60 11.90 -0.82 13.55
N GLY A 61 12.01 -0.48 14.84
CA GLY A 61 13.20 0.10 15.45
C GLY A 61 13.60 1.44 14.85
N ARG A 62 12.69 2.10 14.13
CA ARG A 62 12.92 3.37 13.43
C ARG A 62 11.59 4.11 13.21
N PRO A 63 11.60 5.45 13.16
CA PRO A 63 10.41 6.25 12.86
C PRO A 63 9.75 5.84 11.54
N ILE A 64 8.41 5.80 11.54
CA ILE A 64 7.59 5.59 10.34
C ILE A 64 6.50 6.66 10.33
N HIS A 65 6.37 7.37 9.20
CA HIS A 65 5.24 8.29 8.99
C HIS A 65 4.46 7.87 7.74
N ILE A 66 3.19 7.53 7.91
CA ILE A 66 2.28 7.14 6.84
C ILE A 66 1.39 8.33 6.50
N LEU A 67 1.36 8.73 5.23
CA LEU A 67 0.37 9.65 4.67
C LEU A 67 -0.61 8.84 3.84
N HIS A 68 -1.92 9.02 4.04
CA HIS A 68 -2.93 8.28 3.28
C HIS A 68 -4.20 9.13 3.10
N GLY A 69 -4.66 9.23 1.86
CA GLY A 69 -5.93 9.83 1.49
C GLY A 69 -7.13 8.98 1.86
N GLN A 70 -8.15 9.55 2.50
CA GLN A 70 -9.35 8.79 2.90
C GLN A 70 -10.32 8.54 1.74
N GLN A 71 -10.09 9.15 0.56
CA GLN A 71 -10.84 8.89 -0.67
C GLN A 71 -10.05 7.99 -1.64
N ASP A 72 -9.01 7.32 -1.18
CA ASP A 72 -8.26 6.33 -1.94
C ASP A 72 -9.16 5.12 -2.27
N VAL A 73 -9.45 4.93 -3.57
CA VAL A 73 -10.27 3.83 -4.09
C VAL A 73 -9.44 2.58 -4.44
N ASP A 74 -8.12 2.70 -4.49
CA ASP A 74 -7.20 1.62 -4.86
C ASP A 74 -6.68 0.91 -3.60
N VAL A 75 -6.44 1.66 -2.52
CA VAL A 75 -6.00 1.15 -1.22
C VAL A 75 -6.91 1.73 -0.12
N PRO A 76 -7.86 0.94 0.41
CA PRO A 76 -8.77 1.40 1.44
C PRO A 76 -8.04 1.96 2.66
N TRP A 77 -8.57 3.04 3.24
CA TRP A 77 -7.99 3.69 4.44
C TRP A 77 -7.84 2.72 5.62
N GLU A 78 -8.80 1.81 5.79
CA GLU A 78 -8.81 0.78 6.84
C GLU A 78 -7.57 -0.12 6.77
N HIS A 79 -6.97 -0.26 5.59
CA HIS A 79 -5.78 -1.06 5.39
C HIS A 79 -4.54 -0.46 6.10
N THR A 80 -4.49 0.87 6.25
CA THR A 80 -3.48 1.57 7.08
C THR A 80 -3.72 1.36 8.56
N LEU A 81 -4.98 1.44 9.00
CA LEU A 81 -5.33 1.17 10.39
C LEU A 81 -4.99 -0.27 10.76
N GLU A 82 -5.17 -1.21 9.83
CA GLU A 82 -4.76 -2.59 10.03
C GLU A 82 -3.24 -2.71 10.21
N LEU A 83 -2.45 -2.09 9.33
CA LEU A 83 -0.99 -2.09 9.42
C LEU A 83 -0.50 -1.53 10.76
N GLU A 84 -1.09 -0.43 11.22
CA GLU A 84 -0.71 0.21 12.49
C GLU A 84 -0.84 -0.75 13.68
N ARG A 85 -1.83 -1.65 13.68
CA ARG A 85 -2.01 -2.65 14.74
C ARG A 85 -0.85 -3.64 14.85
N PHE A 86 -0.07 -3.81 13.79
CA PHE A 86 1.12 -4.66 13.77
C PHE A 86 2.40 -3.89 14.05
N LEU A 87 2.42 -2.56 13.94
CA LEU A 87 3.60 -1.74 14.18
C LEU A 87 3.71 -1.37 15.67
N THR A 88 4.69 -1.95 16.35
CA THR A 88 4.95 -1.72 17.78
C THR A 88 6.13 -0.74 17.99
N GLY A 89 6.52 -0.51 19.24
CA GLY A 89 7.65 0.36 19.60
C GLY A 89 7.32 1.86 19.63
N GLY A 90 6.09 2.27 19.26
CA GLY A 90 5.66 3.67 19.33
C GLY A 90 6.25 4.59 18.25
N TRP A 91 6.89 4.01 17.25
CA TRP A 91 7.55 4.70 16.14
C TRP A 91 6.59 5.29 15.10
N THR A 92 5.41 4.71 14.97
CA THR A 92 4.50 5.00 13.87
C THR A 92 3.68 6.26 14.13
N ARG A 93 3.56 7.08 13.08
CA ARG A 93 2.60 8.18 12.99
C ARG A 93 1.80 8.02 11.69
N VAL A 94 0.53 8.36 11.74
CA VAL A 94 -0.36 8.34 10.58
C VAL A 94 -1.00 9.71 10.42
N THR A 95 -0.97 10.25 9.20
CA THR A 95 -1.75 11.42 8.81
C THR A 95 -2.79 11.00 7.79
N ALA A 96 -4.06 11.11 8.17
CA ALA A 96 -5.18 10.99 7.27
C ALA A 96 -5.39 12.32 6.52
N VAL A 97 -5.55 12.25 5.20
CA VAL A 97 -5.95 13.39 4.37
C VAL A 97 -7.42 13.15 3.97
N PRO A 98 -8.41 13.81 4.61
CA PRO A 98 -9.82 13.44 4.46
C PRO A 98 -10.36 13.50 3.03
N ASP A 99 -9.82 14.41 2.22
CA ASP A 99 -10.17 14.60 0.81
C ASP A 99 -9.10 14.09 -0.17
N GLY A 100 -8.07 13.43 0.35
CA GLY A 100 -6.96 12.91 -0.43
C GLY A 100 -7.35 11.65 -1.20
N ASP A 101 -6.92 11.56 -2.45
CA ASP A 101 -7.05 10.37 -3.29
C ASP A 101 -5.83 9.43 -3.13
N HIS A 102 -5.74 8.41 -4.00
CA HIS A 102 -4.62 7.47 -4.03
C HIS A 102 -3.26 8.14 -4.32
N ARG A 103 -3.27 9.23 -5.09
CA ARG A 103 -2.04 9.84 -5.62
C ARG A 103 -1.40 10.80 -4.62
N LEU A 104 -2.22 11.47 -3.81
CA LEU A 104 -1.77 12.52 -2.88
C LEU A 104 -0.75 13.48 -3.52
N SER A 105 -1.11 14.00 -4.70
CA SER A 105 -0.20 14.78 -5.54
C SER A 105 -0.68 16.21 -5.81
N ARG A 106 -1.72 16.69 -5.12
CA ARG A 106 -2.11 18.10 -5.17
C ARG A 106 -1.02 18.96 -4.51
N PRO A 107 -0.92 20.26 -4.83
CA PRO A 107 0.08 21.13 -4.21
C PRO A 107 0.11 21.04 -2.67
N GLU A 108 -1.04 20.98 -2.02
CA GLU A 108 -1.19 20.83 -0.57
C GLU A 108 -0.73 19.45 -0.03
N ASP A 109 -0.98 18.37 -0.77
CA ASP A 109 -0.53 17.02 -0.39
C ASP A 109 1.00 16.93 -0.47
N LEU A 110 1.60 17.54 -1.50
CA LEU A 110 3.05 17.61 -1.66
C LEU A 110 3.70 18.49 -0.59
N GLN A 111 3.08 19.62 -0.23
CA GLN A 111 3.54 20.45 0.89
C GLN A 111 3.51 19.67 2.22
N LEU A 112 2.44 18.90 2.47
CA LEU A 112 2.37 18.01 3.62
C LEU A 112 3.53 17.00 3.61
N LEU A 113 3.78 16.33 2.48
CA LEU A 113 4.89 15.39 2.34
C LEU A 113 6.24 16.04 2.69
N PHE A 114 6.55 17.20 2.11
CA PHE A 114 7.81 17.89 2.39
C PHE A 114 7.93 18.31 3.86
N SER A 115 6.86 18.81 4.47
CA SER A 115 6.87 19.19 5.89
C SER A 115 7.16 18.01 6.82
N VAL A 116 6.64 16.82 6.49
CA VAL A 116 6.88 15.58 7.23
C VAL A 116 8.32 15.12 7.05
N LEU A 117 8.86 15.20 5.82
CA LEU A 117 10.26 14.87 5.56
C LEU A 117 11.22 15.79 6.31
N GLU A 118 11.00 17.10 6.29
CA GLU A 118 11.81 18.07 7.04
C GLU A 118 11.84 17.75 8.53
N LYS A 119 10.68 17.43 9.11
CA LYS A 119 10.58 17.02 10.52
C LYS A 119 11.38 15.75 10.80
N LEU A 120 11.20 14.70 9.99
CA LEU A 120 11.91 13.43 10.19
C LEU A 120 13.43 13.59 10.06
N ILE A 121 13.89 14.44 9.14
CA ILE A 121 15.33 14.74 8.99
C ILE A 121 15.86 15.47 10.23
N SER A 122 15.10 16.44 10.75
CA SER A 122 15.47 17.17 11.97
C SER A 122 15.55 16.22 13.18
N ASP A 123 14.56 15.34 13.34
CA ASP A 123 14.47 14.41 14.47
C ASP A 123 15.61 13.35 14.47
N VAL A 124 16.22 13.06 13.31
CA VAL A 124 17.34 12.11 13.17
C VAL A 124 18.71 12.78 13.32
N ALA A 125 18.79 14.09 13.11
CA ALA A 125 20.03 14.85 13.21
C ALA A 125 20.43 15.23 14.65
N GLU A 126 19.50 15.09 15.60
CA GLU A 126 19.69 15.25 17.05
C GLU A 126 20.07 13.92 17.73
#